data_AF-A0A848LLM2-F1
#
_entry.id   AF-A0A848LLM2-F1
#
_cell.length_a   1.000
_cell.length_b   1.000
_cell.length_c   1.000
_cell.angle_alpha   90.00
_cell.angle_beta   90.00
_cell.angle_gamma   90.00
#
_symmetry.space_group_name_H-M   'P 1'
#
loop_
_entity.id
_entity.type
_entity.pdbx_description
1 polymer ?
#
loop_
_entity_poly.entity_id
_entity_poly.type
_entity_poly.pdbx_seq_one_letter_code
_entity_poly.pdbx_strand_id
1 'polypeptide(L)'
;MSKKLGAAVFAVMACVLGPVTASAEDNEGALIEVTGTGETSTHNCTQGSVVDITGASNTVTLTGDCKSVTVSGSSNTVKIEGVRAIDVTGTANNVTWKRGAGKSKPKISRTGVNNKVTQEK
;
A
#
# COMPACT_ATOMS: atom_id res chain seq x y z
N MET A 1 -57.32 15.37 8.97
CA MET A 1 -57.79 16.29 7.90
C MET A 1 -56.79 17.43 7.79
N SER A 2 -56.27 17.90 6.67
CA SER A 2 -56.40 17.57 5.24
C SER A 2 -55.25 18.32 4.55
N LYS A 3 -54.56 17.65 3.61
CA LYS A 3 -53.53 18.28 2.77
C LYS A 3 -54.19 19.23 1.75
N LYS A 4 -53.64 20.44 1.60
CA LYS A 4 -53.86 21.37 0.47
C LYS A 4 -52.48 21.95 0.11
N LEU A 5 -51.95 21.69 -1.08
CA LEU A 5 -52.12 22.38 -2.37
C LEU A 5 -51.21 23.62 -2.48
N GLY A 6 -50.41 23.72 -3.55
CA GLY A 6 -49.74 24.97 -3.94
C GLY A 6 -48.50 24.77 -4.81
N ALA A 7 -48.40 25.53 -5.89
CA ALA A 7 -47.60 25.29 -7.09
C ALA A 7 -46.19 25.95 -7.12
N ALA A 8 -45.46 25.58 -8.17
CA ALA A 8 -44.11 25.95 -8.61
C ALA A 8 -43.78 27.46 -8.69
N VAL A 9 -42.48 27.81 -8.58
CA VAL A 9 -41.82 28.89 -9.38
C VAL A 9 -40.32 28.58 -9.58
N PHE A 10 -39.88 28.82 -10.81
CA PHE A 10 -38.52 28.82 -11.37
C PHE A 10 -37.51 29.71 -10.62
N ALA A 11 -36.24 29.28 -10.54
CA ALA A 11 -35.10 30.21 -10.53
C ALA A 11 -33.86 29.55 -11.14
N VAL A 12 -33.37 30.15 -12.22
CA VAL A 12 -32.09 29.86 -12.88
C VAL A 12 -30.95 30.19 -11.92
N MET A 13 -30.13 29.21 -11.58
CA MET A 13 -28.89 29.45 -10.82
C MET A 13 -27.70 29.35 -11.78
N ALA A 14 -27.12 30.50 -12.06
CA ALA A 14 -25.96 30.68 -12.91
C ALA A 14 -24.76 29.85 -12.42
N CYS A 15 -24.07 29.21 -13.36
CA CYS A 15 -22.75 28.62 -13.17
C CYS A 15 -21.75 29.70 -12.71
N VAL A 16 -21.52 29.82 -11.41
CA VAL A 16 -20.26 30.38 -10.91
C VAL A 16 -19.24 29.25 -10.87
N LEU A 17 -18.30 29.32 -11.80
CA LEU A 17 -17.07 28.52 -11.87
C LEU A 17 -16.21 28.83 -10.65
N GLY A 18 -16.51 28.22 -9.51
CA GLY A 18 -15.51 28.03 -8.46
C GLY A 18 -14.52 26.98 -8.93
N PRO A 19 -13.20 27.11 -8.66
CA PRO A 19 -12.33 25.95 -8.78
C PRO A 19 -12.87 24.89 -7.83
N VAL A 20 -13.37 23.79 -8.40
CA VAL A 20 -13.52 22.55 -7.66
C VAL A 20 -12.10 22.15 -7.28
N THR A 21 -11.65 22.56 -6.10
CA THR A 21 -10.49 21.94 -5.48
C THR A 21 -10.96 20.54 -5.08
N ALA A 22 -10.96 19.64 -6.06
CA ALA A 22 -11.04 18.22 -5.83
C ALA A 22 -9.75 17.84 -5.09
N SER A 23 -9.75 18.02 -3.78
CA SER A 23 -8.95 17.14 -2.92
C SER A 23 -9.64 15.78 -2.97
N ALA A 24 -9.46 15.07 -4.08
CA ALA A 24 -9.50 13.63 -4.02
C ALA A 24 -8.31 13.25 -3.14
N GLU A 25 -8.54 13.15 -1.82
CA GLU A 25 -7.72 12.32 -0.95
C GLU A 25 -8.04 10.89 -1.30
N ASP A 26 -7.66 10.56 -2.54
CA ASP A 26 -7.72 9.26 -3.07
C ASP A 26 -6.71 8.44 -2.27
N ASN A 27 -7.23 7.76 -1.27
CA ASN A 27 -6.52 6.71 -0.57
C ASN A 27 -6.61 5.43 -1.43
N GLU A 28 -6.54 5.51 -2.77
CA GLU A 28 -6.21 4.34 -3.57
C GLU A 28 -4.76 3.98 -3.24
N GLY A 29 -4.61 2.89 -2.52
CA GLY A 29 -3.32 2.30 -2.31
C GLY A 29 -2.62 2.04 -3.63
N ALA A 30 -1.49 2.67 -3.87
CA ALA A 30 -0.68 2.38 -5.05
C ALA A 30 -0.25 0.91 -5.03
N LEU A 31 -0.47 0.20 -6.14
CA LEU A 31 0.15 -1.10 -6.39
C LEU A 31 1.57 -0.84 -6.91
N ILE A 32 2.56 -1.39 -6.22
CA ILE A 32 3.97 -1.28 -6.58
C ILE A 32 4.46 -2.70 -6.91
N GLU A 33 4.72 -2.94 -8.19
CA GLU A 33 5.32 -4.19 -8.65
C GLU A 33 6.80 -4.02 -8.93
N VAL A 34 7.62 -4.90 -8.34
CA VAL A 34 9.05 -5.00 -8.62
C VAL A 34 9.31 -6.38 -9.18
N THR A 35 9.61 -6.45 -10.47
CA THR A 35 9.92 -7.71 -11.15
C THR A 35 11.31 -7.66 -11.75
N GLY A 36 12.09 -8.73 -11.61
CA GLY A 36 13.40 -8.82 -12.24
C GLY A 36 14.43 -9.61 -11.45
N THR A 37 15.69 -9.45 -11.81
CA THR A 37 16.81 -10.14 -11.13
C THR A 37 17.95 -9.20 -10.87
N GLY A 38 18.39 -9.08 -9.62
CA GLY A 38 19.49 -8.18 -9.23
C GLY A 38 19.10 -6.70 -9.23
N GLU A 39 17.81 -6.38 -9.26
CA GLU A 39 17.32 -5.02 -9.29
C GLU A 39 17.45 -4.33 -7.93
N THR A 40 17.73 -3.03 -7.92
CA THR A 40 17.70 -2.21 -6.72
C THR A 40 16.69 -1.09 -6.87
N SER A 41 15.68 -1.07 -6.00
CA SER A 41 14.57 -0.11 -6.11
C SER A 41 14.18 0.45 -4.76
N THR A 42 13.72 1.70 -4.76
CA THR A 42 13.19 2.37 -3.56
C THR A 42 11.82 2.94 -3.88
N HIS A 43 10.83 2.60 -3.05
CA HIS A 43 9.46 3.06 -3.22
C HIS A 43 8.91 3.65 -1.92
N ASN A 44 7.99 4.62 -2.06
CA ASN A 44 7.27 5.19 -0.95
C ASN A 44 5.86 4.58 -0.88
N CYS A 45 5.52 4.05 0.29
CA CYS A 45 4.23 3.49 0.59
C CYS A 45 3.34 4.48 1.34
N THR A 46 2.08 4.55 0.92
CA THR A 46 0.99 5.19 1.66
C THR A 46 0.10 4.12 2.32
N GLN A 47 -0.82 4.52 3.20
CA GLN A 47 -1.58 3.58 4.05
C GLN A 47 -2.36 2.49 3.28
N GLY A 48 -2.63 2.69 2.00
CA GLY A 48 -3.27 1.71 1.13
C GLY A 48 -2.30 0.85 0.31
N SER A 49 -1.02 1.25 0.17
CA SER A 49 -0.09 0.69 -0.81
C SER A 49 0.14 -0.80 -0.62
N VAL A 50 0.05 -1.52 -1.74
CA VAL A 50 0.35 -2.95 -1.82
C VAL A 50 1.61 -3.10 -2.67
N VAL A 51 2.57 -3.88 -2.17
CA VAL A 51 3.84 -4.09 -2.85
C VAL A 51 4.01 -5.57 -3.17
N ASP A 52 4.27 -5.88 -4.43
CA ASP A 52 4.54 -7.23 -4.90
C ASP A 52 5.93 -7.29 -5.53
N ILE A 53 6.83 -8.02 -4.87
CA ILE A 53 8.22 -8.17 -5.29
C ILE A 53 8.38 -9.59 -5.80
N THR A 54 8.67 -9.75 -7.09
CA THR A 54 8.84 -11.06 -7.73
C THR A 54 10.19 -11.15 -8.43
N GLY A 55 10.92 -12.23 -8.18
CA GLY A 55 12.16 -12.54 -8.90
C GLY A 55 13.29 -12.98 -7.99
N ALA A 56 14.53 -12.67 -8.36
CA ALA A 56 15.70 -13.18 -7.64
C ALA A 56 16.76 -12.12 -7.34
N SER A 57 17.36 -12.20 -6.15
CA SER A 57 18.49 -11.33 -5.74
C SER A 57 18.18 -9.83 -5.82
N ASN A 58 16.90 -9.44 -5.71
CA ASN A 58 16.51 -8.03 -5.75
C ASN A 58 16.73 -7.37 -4.38
N THR A 59 17.07 -6.09 -4.36
CA THR A 59 17.20 -5.27 -3.16
C THR A 59 16.17 -4.15 -3.18
N VAL A 60 15.13 -4.26 -2.35
CA VAL A 60 14.00 -3.30 -2.36
C VAL A 60 13.93 -2.56 -1.03
N THR A 61 13.81 -1.24 -1.08
CA THR A 61 13.59 -0.39 0.10
C THR A 61 12.22 0.27 0.04
N LEU A 62 11.40 0.03 1.04
CA LEU A 62 10.05 0.55 1.18
C LEU A 62 10.00 1.54 2.36
N THR A 63 9.66 2.78 2.05
CA THR A 63 9.54 3.88 3.03
C THR A 63 8.08 4.20 3.32
N GLY A 64 7.77 4.79 4.47
CA GLY A 64 6.37 5.08 4.84
C GLY A 64 5.60 3.87 5.38
N ASP A 65 4.29 3.81 5.13
CA ASP A 65 3.36 2.86 5.76
C ASP A 65 2.66 1.96 4.75
N CYS A 66 3.25 0.81 4.41
CA CYS A 66 2.65 -0.14 3.46
C CYS A 66 1.49 -0.92 4.09
N LYS A 67 0.43 -1.17 3.30
CA LYS A 67 -0.66 -2.05 3.71
C LYS A 67 -0.21 -3.50 3.70
N SER A 68 0.36 -3.97 2.59
CA SER A 68 0.82 -5.34 2.43
C SER A 68 2.07 -5.39 1.57
N VAL A 69 2.99 -6.28 1.91
CA VAL A 69 4.20 -6.56 1.12
C VAL A 69 4.30 -8.05 0.88
N THR A 70 4.26 -8.44 -0.39
CA THR A 70 4.48 -9.81 -0.85
C THR A 70 5.87 -9.92 -1.46
N VAL A 71 6.63 -10.92 -1.05
CA VAL A 71 7.97 -11.20 -1.60
C VAL A 71 7.98 -12.63 -2.12
N SER A 72 8.12 -12.78 -3.42
CA SER A 72 8.08 -14.05 -4.14
C SER A 72 9.39 -14.29 -4.90
N GLY A 73 9.95 -15.49 -4.77
CA GLY A 73 11.12 -15.93 -5.51
C GLY A 73 12.30 -16.27 -4.59
N SER A 74 13.52 -15.85 -4.95
CA SER A 74 14.74 -16.32 -4.26
C SER A 74 15.76 -15.25 -3.93
N SER A 75 16.35 -15.31 -2.72
CA SER A 75 17.45 -14.43 -2.29
C SER A 75 17.16 -12.94 -2.36
N ASN A 76 15.89 -12.53 -2.30
CA ASN A 76 15.53 -11.11 -2.28
C ASN A 76 15.82 -10.50 -0.91
N THR A 77 16.32 -9.26 -0.89
CA THR A 77 16.54 -8.46 0.31
C THR A 77 15.57 -7.29 0.33
N VAL A 78 14.66 -7.24 1.30
CA VAL A 78 13.62 -6.22 1.38
C VAL A 78 13.69 -5.50 2.71
N LYS A 79 13.78 -4.17 2.69
CA LYS A 79 13.77 -3.31 3.88
C LYS A 79 12.49 -2.52 3.92
N ILE A 80 11.78 -2.57 5.03
CA ILE A 80 10.45 -1.96 5.17
C ILE A 80 10.43 -1.04 6.39
N GLU A 81 9.96 0.19 6.23
CA GLU A 81 9.80 1.10 7.36
C GLU A 81 8.57 0.74 8.19
N GLY A 82 7.36 0.89 7.62
CA GLY A 82 6.08 0.56 8.26
C GLY A 82 5.28 -0.43 7.42
N VAL A 83 4.71 -1.46 8.05
CA VAL A 83 3.88 -2.45 7.33
C VAL A 83 2.79 -3.11 8.18
N ARG A 84 1.65 -3.46 7.59
CA ARG A 84 0.59 -4.22 8.28
C ARG A 84 0.64 -5.73 8.04
N ALA A 85 1.04 -6.15 6.85
CA ALA A 85 1.17 -7.55 6.50
C ALA A 85 2.41 -7.79 5.62
N ILE A 86 3.14 -8.86 5.93
CA ILE A 86 4.29 -9.34 5.17
C ILE A 86 4.00 -10.80 4.81
N ASP A 87 3.99 -11.12 3.52
CA ASP A 87 3.97 -12.49 3.03
C ASP A 87 5.25 -12.77 2.24
N VAL A 88 5.96 -13.84 2.59
CA VAL A 88 7.21 -14.22 1.93
C VAL A 88 7.09 -15.64 1.44
N THR A 89 7.22 -15.83 0.13
CA THR A 89 7.13 -17.13 -0.54
C THR A 89 8.39 -17.41 -1.37
N GLY A 90 8.90 -18.64 -1.27
CA GLY A 90 10.07 -19.11 -2.04
C GLY A 90 11.26 -19.46 -1.15
N THR A 91 12.48 -19.07 -1.55
CA THR A 91 13.71 -19.57 -0.91
C THR A 91 14.71 -18.47 -0.54
N ALA A 92 15.24 -18.51 0.69
CA ALA A 92 16.34 -17.65 1.15
C ALA A 92 16.08 -16.13 1.06
N ASN A 93 14.81 -15.70 1.11
CA ASN A 93 14.47 -14.27 1.12
C ASN A 93 14.73 -13.67 2.50
N ASN A 94 15.29 -12.45 2.54
CA ASN A 94 15.56 -11.68 3.75
C ASN A 94 14.72 -10.41 3.77
N VAL A 95 13.77 -10.32 4.69
CA VAL A 95 12.91 -9.16 4.89
C VAL A 95 13.18 -8.55 6.27
N THR A 96 13.46 -7.26 6.32
CA THR A 96 13.54 -6.50 7.56
C THR A 96 12.44 -5.45 7.62
N TRP A 97 11.87 -5.22 8.80
CA TRP A 97 10.85 -4.21 9.00
C TRP A 97 11.09 -3.43 10.29
N LYS A 98 10.86 -2.11 10.32
CA LYS A 98 11.09 -1.29 11.54
C LYS A 98 9.88 -1.29 12.48
N ARG A 99 8.71 -0.91 11.96
CA ARG A 99 7.47 -0.77 12.74
C ARG A 99 6.25 -1.35 12.05
N GLY A 100 5.20 -1.62 12.82
CA GLY A 100 3.88 -1.92 12.28
C GLY A 100 3.23 -0.64 11.73
N ALA A 101 2.59 -0.72 10.56
CA ALA A 101 1.79 0.38 10.05
C ALA A 101 0.45 0.43 10.83
N GLY A 102 0.22 1.51 11.57
CA GLY A 102 -0.94 1.67 12.45
C GLY A 102 -0.68 1.25 13.91
N LYS A 103 -1.71 0.76 14.62
CA LYS A 103 -1.66 0.50 16.07
C LYS A 103 -1.32 -0.94 16.46
N SER A 104 -0.92 -1.78 15.50
CA SER A 104 -0.77 -3.22 15.72
C SER A 104 0.49 -3.76 15.06
N LYS A 105 0.99 -4.89 15.59
CA LYS A 105 2.12 -5.62 14.99
C LYS A 105 1.73 -6.17 13.61
N PRO A 106 2.67 -6.22 12.66
CA PRO A 106 2.39 -6.77 11.34
C PRO A 106 2.06 -8.26 11.41
N LYS A 107 1.14 -8.71 10.57
CA LYS A 107 0.94 -10.13 10.29
C LYS A 107 2.07 -10.62 9.40
N ILE A 108 2.78 -11.68 9.80
CA ILE A 108 3.93 -12.20 9.06
C ILE A 108 3.64 -13.65 8.65
N SER A 109 3.81 -13.95 7.37
CA SER A 109 3.68 -15.28 6.78
C SER A 109 4.96 -15.63 6.02
N ARG A 110 5.38 -16.89 6.10
CA ARG A 110 6.64 -17.41 5.55
C ARG A 110 6.39 -18.80 4.97
N THR A 111 6.47 -18.91 3.66
CA THR A 111 6.23 -20.14 2.91
C THR A 111 7.47 -20.50 2.10
N GLY A 112 7.88 -21.77 2.15
CA GLY A 112 9.10 -22.25 1.49
C GLY A 112 10.30 -22.39 2.45
N VAL A 113 11.53 -22.24 1.94
CA VAL A 113 12.75 -22.68 2.64
C VAL A 113 13.65 -21.51 3.00
N ASN A 114 14.13 -21.45 4.23
CA ASN A 114 15.15 -20.49 4.70
C ASN A 114 14.76 -19.00 4.56
N ASN A 115 13.46 -18.66 4.61
CA ASN A 115 13.02 -17.26 4.56
C ASN A 115 13.18 -16.56 5.94
N LYS A 116 13.91 -15.46 5.97
CA LYS A 116 14.14 -14.62 7.16
C LYS A 116 13.28 -13.37 7.11
N VAL A 117 12.51 -13.13 8.16
CA VAL A 117 11.74 -11.92 8.42
C VAL A 117 12.10 -11.50 9.83
N THR A 118 12.67 -10.31 10.00
CA THR A 118 13.20 -9.80 11.28
C THR A 118 12.81 -8.35 11.48
N GLN A 119 12.48 -7.98 12.73
CA GLN A 119 12.25 -6.59 13.07
C GLN A 119 13.59 -5.88 13.28
N GLU A 120 13.81 -4.78 12.57
CA GLU A 120 14.91 -3.83 12.83
C GLU A 120 14.50 -2.95 14.02
N LYS A 121 15.40 -2.82 15.00
CA LYS A 121 15.11 -2.26 16.32
C LYS A 121 15.42 -0.77 16.37
#